data_AF-A0A8S1H158-F1
#
_entry.id   AF-A0A8S1H158-F1
#
_cell.length_a   1.000
_cell.length_b   1.000
_cell.length_c   1.000
_cell.angle_alpha   90.00
_cell.angle_beta   90.00
_cell.angle_gamma   90.00
#
_symmetry.space_group_name_H-M   'P 1'
#
loop_
_entity.id
_entity.type
_entity.pdbx_description
1 polymer ?
#
loop_
_entity_poly.entity_id
_entity_poly.type
_entity_poly.pdbx_seq_one_letter_code
_entity_poly.pdbx_strand_id
1 'polypeptide(L)'
;MKAAVVLVSLFLVAFSQQQSQLGCGFTCSRRTSILGNVDGQLSEARCSDGNVASRCGGCCAARALQAGLDTNSASGFPSNDGRDCICCFRRNCGGPIPFGNK
;
A
#
# COMPACT_ATOMS: atom_id res chain seq x y z
N MET A 1 24.47 4.33 30.70
CA MET A 1 23.79 3.08 30.26
C MET A 1 22.36 3.30 29.79
N LYS A 2 21.50 4.05 30.51
CA LYS A 2 20.10 4.33 30.10
C LYS A 2 19.97 5.10 28.78
N ALA A 3 20.80 6.12 28.54
CA ALA A 3 20.74 6.95 27.33
C ALA A 3 21.09 6.20 26.04
N ALA A 4 22.03 5.25 26.10
CA ALA A 4 22.42 4.45 24.94
C ALA A 4 21.29 3.52 24.47
N VAL A 5 20.51 2.96 25.42
CA VAL A 5 19.38 2.09 25.11
C VAL A 5 18.25 2.84 24.41
N VAL A 6 17.99 4.09 24.81
CA VAL A 6 16.97 4.95 24.19
C VAL A 6 17.33 5.31 22.75
N LEU A 7 18.60 5.63 22.50
CA LEU A 7 19.08 5.93 21.14
C LEU A 7 19.01 4.71 20.23
N VAL A 8 19.44 3.53 20.71
CA VAL A 8 19.38 2.28 19.93
C VAL A 8 17.94 1.90 19.58
N SER A 9 17.00 2.08 20.50
CA SER A 9 15.58 1.79 20.26
C SER A 9 14.94 2.79 19.28
N LEU A 10 15.27 4.09 19.34
CA LEU A 10 14.83 5.07 18.34
C LEU A 10 15.36 4.76 16.93
N PHE A 11 16.62 4.34 16.81
CA PHE A 11 17.19 3.95 15.52
C PHE A 11 16.48 2.73 14.92
N LEU A 12 16.16 1.69 15.70
CA LEU A 12 15.49 0.49 15.19
C LEU A 12 14.06 0.75 14.70
N VAL A 13 13.32 1.64 15.35
CA VAL A 13 11.94 1.98 14.93
C VAL A 13 11.94 2.69 13.57
N ALA A 14 12.91 3.59 13.32
CA ALA A 14 13.01 4.32 12.06
C ALA A 14 13.26 3.42 10.83
N PHE A 15 13.98 2.31 10.99
CA PHE A 15 14.30 1.39 9.89
C PHE A 15 13.15 0.45 9.50
N SER A 16 12.10 0.32 10.32
CA SER A 16 11.04 -0.67 10.10
C SER A 16 9.89 -0.17 9.20
N GLN A 17 9.83 1.12 8.88
CA GLN A 17 8.76 1.71 8.08
C GLN A 17 9.08 1.67 6.58
N GLN A 18 9.54 0.53 6.08
CA GLN A 18 9.73 0.33 4.64
C GLN A 18 8.37 -0.06 4.03
N GLN A 19 7.42 0.89 3.93
CA GLN A 19 6.23 0.76 3.10
C GLN A 19 6.74 0.44 1.69
N SER A 20 6.64 -0.82 1.26
CA SER A 20 7.25 -1.26 0.00
C SER A 20 6.71 -0.40 -1.13
N GLN A 21 7.53 0.57 -1.57
CA GLN A 21 7.26 1.39 -2.73
C GLN A 21 7.10 0.45 -3.91
N LEU A 22 6.07 0.67 -4.72
CA LEU A 22 5.85 -0.19 -5.87
C LEU A 22 7.03 -0.07 -6.83
N GLY A 23 7.58 -1.23 -7.18
CA GLY A 23 8.64 -1.34 -8.16
C GLY A 23 8.21 -0.79 -9.52
N CYS A 24 9.20 -0.50 -10.35
CA CYS A 24 8.96 -0.09 -11.72
C CYS A 24 8.30 -1.17 -12.56
N GLY A 25 7.48 -0.76 -13.53
CA GLY A 25 6.81 -1.67 -14.45
C GLY A 25 5.46 -2.14 -13.93
N PHE A 26 5.13 -3.39 -14.26
CA PHE A 26 3.86 -4.00 -13.88
C PHE A 26 4.07 -5.01 -12.76
N THR A 27 3.36 -4.86 -11.65
CA THR A 27 3.46 -5.75 -10.48
C THR A 27 2.08 -6.11 -9.96
N CYS A 28 1.88 -7.37 -9.59
CA CYS A 28 0.63 -7.86 -9.00
C CYS A 28 0.89 -8.52 -7.65
N SER A 29 -0.01 -8.31 -6.69
CA SER A 29 0.06 -8.91 -5.35
C SER A 29 -1.33 -9.32 -4.85
N ARG A 30 -1.38 -10.47 -4.20
CA ARG A 30 -2.55 -10.98 -3.45
C ARG A 30 -2.59 -10.50 -2.01
N ARG A 31 -1.48 -9.93 -1.52
CA ARG A 31 -1.29 -9.50 -0.13
C ARG A 31 -1.21 -7.98 -0.06
N THR A 32 -2.21 -7.34 -0.65
CA THR A 32 -2.27 -5.89 -0.68
C THR A 32 -3.03 -5.41 0.55
N SER A 33 -2.41 -4.50 1.30
CA SER A 33 -3.05 -3.78 2.39
C SER A 33 -2.89 -2.29 2.22
N ILE A 34 -3.79 -1.52 2.82
CA ILE A 34 -3.73 -0.07 2.87
C ILE A 34 -3.56 0.35 4.32
N LEU A 35 -2.70 1.34 4.55
CA LEU A 35 -2.55 1.96 5.86
C LEU A 35 -3.29 3.28 5.85
N GLY A 36 -4.13 3.53 6.84
CA GLY A 36 -4.88 4.77 6.96
C GLY A 36 -4.96 5.20 8.40
N ASN A 37 -4.97 6.51 8.63
CA ASN A 37 -5.33 7.03 9.94
C ASN A 37 -6.86 7.18 9.99
N VAL A 38 -7.50 6.41 10.88
CA VAL A 38 -8.94 6.46 11.13
C VAL A 38 -9.11 6.88 12.58
N ASP A 39 -9.80 8.00 12.81
CA ASP A 39 -10.05 8.55 14.16
C ASP A 39 -8.79 8.78 15.01
N GLY A 40 -7.67 9.16 14.38
CA GLY A 40 -6.40 9.39 15.06
C GLY A 40 -5.55 8.13 15.26
N GLN A 41 -6.07 6.94 14.93
CA GLN A 41 -5.35 5.67 15.04
C GLN A 41 -4.88 5.16 13.67
N LEU A 42 -3.60 4.78 13.61
CA LEU A 42 -3.05 4.10 12.44
C LEU A 42 -3.67 2.70 12.35
N SER A 43 -4.43 2.47 11.28
CA SER A 43 -5.14 1.24 11.00
C SER A 43 -4.63 0.62 9.70
N GLU A 44 -4.60 -0.71 9.65
CA GLU A 44 -4.31 -1.48 8.44
C GLU A 44 -5.59 -2.19 7.98
N ALA A 45 -5.91 -2.07 6.69
CA ALA A 45 -6.99 -2.84 6.07
C ALA A 45 -6.42 -3.67 4.92
N ARG A 46 -6.68 -4.99 4.91
CA ARG A 46 -6.26 -5.86 3.79
C ARG A 46 -7.33 -5.89 2.72
N CYS A 47 -6.91 -5.88 1.46
CA CYS A 47 -7.82 -5.90 0.32
C CYS A 47 -8.54 -7.24 0.15
N SER A 48 -8.01 -8.32 0.73
CA SER A 48 -8.67 -9.63 0.78
C SER A 48 -9.63 -9.79 1.97
N ASP A 49 -9.80 -8.77 2.83
CA ASP A 49 -10.70 -8.88 3.98
C ASP A 49 -12.16 -8.60 3.61
N GLY A 50 -13.06 -9.49 4.05
CA GLY A 50 -14.51 -9.36 3.87
C GLY A 50 -14.97 -9.74 2.47
N ASN A 51 -15.93 -8.98 1.91
CA ASN A 51 -16.48 -9.25 0.58
C ASN A 51 -15.53 -8.74 -0.52
N VAL A 52 -14.69 -9.64 -1.03
CA VAL A 52 -13.70 -9.32 -2.07
C VAL A 52 -14.35 -8.82 -3.37
N ALA A 53 -15.49 -9.37 -3.77
CA ALA A 53 -16.12 -9.08 -5.06
C ALA A 53 -16.47 -7.59 -5.22
N SER A 54 -16.93 -6.94 -4.14
CA SER A 54 -17.29 -5.52 -4.16
C SER A 54 -16.16 -4.58 -3.72
N ARG A 55 -15.20 -5.06 -2.92
CA ARG A 55 -14.16 -4.22 -2.30
C ARG A 55 -12.83 -4.20 -3.04
N CYS A 56 -12.52 -5.25 -3.80
CA CYS A 56 -11.18 -5.45 -4.33
C CYS A 56 -10.72 -4.30 -5.23
N GLY A 57 -11.55 -3.88 -6.20
CA GLY A 57 -11.22 -2.77 -7.09
C GLY A 57 -10.91 -1.46 -6.35
N GLY A 58 -11.79 -1.07 -5.42
CA GLY A 58 -11.60 0.15 -4.62
C GLY A 58 -10.38 0.10 -3.71
N CYS A 59 -10.10 -1.06 -3.10
CA CYS A 59 -8.93 -1.23 -2.24
C CYS A 59 -7.62 -1.14 -3.03
N CYS A 60 -7.56 -1.74 -4.22
CA CYS A 60 -6.38 -1.62 -5.08
C CYS A 60 -6.18 -0.18 -5.56
N ALA A 61 -7.25 0.55 -5.91
CA ALA A 61 -7.17 1.96 -6.26
C ALA A 61 -6.65 2.81 -5.08
N ALA A 62 -7.12 2.55 -3.86
CA ALA A 62 -6.63 3.23 -2.65
C ALA A 62 -5.14 2.97 -2.39
N ARG A 63 -4.67 1.73 -2.58
CA ARG A 63 -3.23 1.41 -2.49
C ARG A 63 -2.42 2.14 -3.55
N ALA A 64 -2.95 2.31 -4.76
CA ALA A 64 -2.28 3.05 -5.83
C ALA A 64 -2.05 4.51 -5.42
N LEU A 65 -3.08 5.16 -4.86
CA LEU A 65 -2.99 6.52 -4.34
C LEU A 65 -1.96 6.64 -3.21
N GLN A 66 -1.93 5.70 -2.26
CA GLN A 66 -0.92 5.67 -1.21
C GLN A 66 0.51 5.48 -1.73
N ALA A 67 0.66 4.85 -2.89
CA ALA A 67 1.94 4.69 -3.57
C ALA A 67 2.32 5.87 -4.47
N GLY A 68 1.51 6.93 -4.49
CA GLY A 68 1.73 8.08 -5.37
C GLY A 68 1.48 7.74 -6.84
N LEU A 69 0.46 6.91 -7.12
CA LEU A 69 -0.02 6.60 -8.46
C LEU A 69 -1.48 7.05 -8.62
N ASP A 70 -1.91 7.26 -9.86
CA ASP A 70 -3.32 7.49 -10.17
C ASP A 70 -4.14 6.20 -10.05
N THR A 71 -5.46 6.31 -9.84
CA THR A 71 -6.34 5.14 -9.73
C THR A 71 -6.37 4.30 -11.00
N ASN A 72 -6.18 4.91 -12.18
CA ASN A 72 -6.10 4.20 -13.47
C ASN A 72 -4.81 3.39 -13.61
N SER A 73 -3.83 3.62 -12.73
CA SER A 73 -2.59 2.85 -12.67
C SER A 73 -2.74 1.56 -11.86
N ALA A 74 -3.94 1.23 -11.42
CA ALA A 74 -4.25 0.01 -10.68
C ALA A 74 -5.46 -0.73 -11.24
N SER A 75 -5.50 -2.03 -11.01
CA SER A 75 -6.63 -2.89 -11.29
C SER A 75 -6.77 -3.93 -10.20
N GLY A 76 -7.99 -4.15 -9.73
CA GLY A 76 -8.30 -5.12 -8.68
C GLY A 76 -9.38 -6.09 -9.14
N PHE A 77 -9.13 -7.38 -8.97
CA PHE A 77 -10.12 -8.42 -9.28
C PHE A 77 -10.06 -9.57 -8.27
N PRO A 78 -11.20 -10.20 -7.94
CA PRO A 78 -11.23 -11.40 -7.13
C PRO A 78 -10.50 -12.54 -7.85
N SER A 79 -9.72 -13.31 -7.11
CA SER A 79 -9.16 -14.57 -7.58
C SER A 79 -10.27 -15.60 -7.80
N ASN A 80 -9.96 -16.68 -8.53
CA ASN A 80 -10.93 -17.75 -8.83
C ASN A 80 -11.43 -18.49 -7.58
N ASP A 81 -10.71 -18.40 -6.47
CA ASP A 81 -11.15 -18.93 -5.17
C ASP A 81 -12.19 -18.05 -4.47
N GLY A 82 -12.45 -16.84 -4.99
CA GLY A 82 -13.38 -15.86 -4.43
C GLY A 82 -12.96 -15.30 -3.07
N ARG A 83 -11.77 -15.63 -2.58
CA ARG A 83 -11.28 -15.29 -1.24
C ARG A 83 -10.15 -14.29 -1.25
N ASP A 84 -9.37 -14.27 -2.33
CA ASP A 84 -8.26 -13.32 -2.45
C ASP A 84 -8.54 -12.22 -3.46
N CYS A 85 -8.14 -11.00 -3.10
CA CYS A 85 -8.07 -9.88 -4.01
C CYS A 85 -6.70 -9.85 -4.70
N ILE A 86 -6.67 -9.85 -6.02
CA ILE A 86 -5.45 -9.62 -6.79
C ILE A 86 -5.42 -8.14 -7.18
N CYS A 87 -4.44 -7.40 -6.64
CA CYS A 87 -4.17 -6.03 -7.05
C CYS A 87 -2.97 -5.99 -7.98
N CYS A 88 -3.16 -5.43 -9.17
CA CYS A 88 -2.12 -5.18 -10.14
C CYS A 88 -1.91 -3.68 -10.30
N PHE A 89 -0.66 -3.27 -10.48
CA PHE A 89 -0.26 -1.87 -10.56
C PHE A 89 0.72 -1.66 -11.68
N ARG A 90 0.59 -0.54 -12.37
CA ARG A 90 1.47 -0.10 -13.43
C ARG A 90 2.17 1.18 -13.00
N ARG A 91 3.48 1.10 -12.77
CA ARG A 91 4.31 2.27 -12.49
C ARG A 91 5.21 2.55 -13.69
N ASN A 92 5.02 3.71 -14.32
CA ASN A 92 5.87 4.14 -15.41
C ASN A 92 7.12 4.84 -14.85
N CYS A 93 8.29 4.24 -15.01
CA CYS A 93 9.54 4.73 -14.41
C CYS A 93 10.35 5.68 -15.30
N GLY A 94 9.74 6.16 -16.38
CA GLY A 94 10.30 7.22 -17.23
C GLY A 94 9.52 8.54 -17.19
N GLY A 95 8.54 8.70 -16.29
CA GLY A 95 7.69 9.89 -16.23
C GLY A 95 7.93 10.75 -14.98
N PRO A 96 7.72 12.08 -15.04
CA PRO A 96 7.69 12.92 -13.85
C PRO A 96 6.58 12.43 -12.91
N ILE A 97 6.94 12.20 -11.65
CA ILE A 97 6.04 11.88 -10.54
C ILE A 97 5.05 13.04 -10.32
N PRO A 98 3.73 12.88 -10.53
CA PRO A 98 2.79 13.96 -10.34
C PRO A 98 2.19 13.88 -8.93
N PHE A 99 2.97 14.08 -7.88
CA PHE A 99 2.38 14.35 -6.56
C PHE A 99 3.18 15.38 -5.77
N GLY A 100 2.66 16.62 -5.76
CA GLY A 100 3.11 17.76 -4.98
C GLY A 100 2.77 19.09 -5.68
N ASN A 101 1.50 19.53 -5.67
CA ASN A 101 0.83 20.38 -4.66
C ASN A 101 0.64 21.82 -5.17
N LYS A 102 -0.63 22.25 -5.19
CA LYS A 102 -1.16 23.63 -5.29
C LYS A 102 -0.88 24.44 -6.55
#